data_AF-A9AYX2-F1
#
_entry.id   AF-A9AYX2-F1
#
_cell.length_a   1.000
_cell.length_b   1.000
_cell.length_c   1.000
_cell.angle_alpha   90.00
_cell.angle_beta   90.00
_cell.angle_gamma   90.00
#
_symmetry.space_group_name_H-M   'P 1'
#
loop_
_entity.id
_entity.type
_entity.pdbx_description
1 polymer ?
#
loop_
_entity_poly.entity_id
_entity_poly.type
_entity_poly.pdbx_seq_one_letter_code
_entity_poly.pdbx_strand_id
1 'polypeptide(L)'
;MTITDRMLIGAIASNPGDYEKAGQARYCFTTQTIYFSSAKSPAPEDANNNYFDLPALNADGSKKLVTAFQRYIKRWPEDRQAIIEKFALRRGWELAMELHYGGGALTDQESAEWRKIVDGRLTQLVAAARRYIEAGPGAAKEIIE
;
A
#
# COMPACT_ATOMS: atom_id res chain seq x y z
N MET A 1 -10.88 12.46 -17.78
CA MET A 1 -10.23 11.20 -18.21
C MET A 1 -10.62 10.13 -17.21
N THR A 2 -11.05 8.96 -17.65
CA THR A 2 -11.43 7.88 -16.73
C THR A 2 -10.17 7.27 -16.09
N ILE A 3 -10.19 7.11 -14.77
CA ILE A 3 -9.08 6.51 -14.02
C ILE A 3 -8.90 5.03 -14.38
N THR A 4 -7.65 4.62 -14.57
CA THR A 4 -7.31 3.23 -14.91
C THR A 4 -6.82 2.47 -13.69
N ASP A 5 -6.96 1.14 -13.70
CA ASP A 5 -6.47 0.30 -12.60
C ASP A 5 -4.94 0.40 -12.46
N ARG A 6 -4.21 0.61 -13.56
CA ARG A 6 -2.76 0.86 -13.51
C ARG A 6 -2.43 2.12 -12.69
N MET A 7 -3.24 3.18 -12.83
CA MET A 7 -3.06 4.40 -12.04
C MET A 7 -3.39 4.15 -10.57
N LEU A 8 -4.46 3.39 -10.27
CA LEU A 8 -4.82 3.02 -8.90
C LEU A 8 -3.77 2.13 -8.24
N ILE A 9 -3.24 1.14 -8.96
CA ILE A 9 -2.14 0.27 -8.51
C ILE A 9 -0.94 1.12 -8.10
N GLY A 10 -0.50 2.02 -8.99
CA GLY A 10 0.63 2.90 -8.72
C GLY A 10 0.39 3.78 -7.51
N ALA A 11 -0.77 4.43 -7.45
CA ALA A 11 -1.13 5.31 -6.34
C ALA A 11 -1.20 4.57 -5.01
N ILE A 12 -1.91 3.43 -4.92
CA ILE A 12 -2.11 2.67 -3.69
C ILE A 12 -0.80 2.03 -3.20
N ALA A 13 0.05 1.56 -4.12
CA ALA A 13 1.33 0.93 -3.78
C ALA A 13 2.33 1.94 -3.18
N SER A 14 2.35 3.19 -3.68
CA SER A 14 3.26 4.23 -3.20
C SER A 14 2.62 5.18 -2.17
N ASN A 15 1.36 4.96 -1.78
CA ASN A 15 0.64 5.85 -0.88
C ASN A 15 1.17 5.73 0.56
N PRO A 16 1.74 6.81 1.15
CA PRO A 16 2.09 6.83 2.56
C PRO A 16 0.85 6.74 3.46
N GLY A 17 -0.31 7.22 2.98
CA GLY A 17 -1.57 7.14 3.72
C GLY A 17 -1.62 8.00 4.99
N ASP A 18 -0.85 9.09 5.04
CA ASP A 18 -0.78 10.01 6.19
C ASP A 18 -0.82 11.46 5.71
N TYR A 19 -2.04 11.99 5.52
CA TYR A 19 -2.27 13.37 5.06
C TYR A 19 -1.59 14.43 5.93
N GLU A 20 -1.49 14.19 7.24
CA GLU A 20 -0.89 15.13 8.19
C GLU A 20 0.64 15.17 8.10
N LYS A 21 1.27 14.15 7.50
CA LYS A 21 2.74 14.03 7.41
C LYS A 21 3.25 13.93 5.98
N ALA A 22 3.56 12.72 5.52
CA ALA A 22 4.23 12.45 4.25
C ALA A 22 3.34 12.73 3.04
N GLY A 23 2.02 12.79 3.27
CA GLY A 23 1.01 13.02 2.26
C GLY A 23 0.20 11.76 1.96
N GLN A 24 -0.81 11.94 1.13
CA GLN A 24 -1.79 10.92 0.85
C GLN A 24 -2.27 11.04 -0.60
N ALA A 25 -2.38 9.89 -1.26
CA ALA A 25 -3.04 9.81 -2.56
C ALA A 25 -4.57 9.85 -2.34
N ARG A 26 -5.24 10.75 -3.06
CA ARG A 26 -6.68 11.01 -2.93
C ARG A 26 -7.29 11.11 -4.32
N TYR A 27 -8.46 10.51 -4.52
CA TYR A 27 -9.23 10.62 -5.75
C TYR A 27 -10.24 11.75 -5.66
N CYS A 28 -10.19 12.72 -6.57
CA CYS A 28 -11.20 13.78 -6.67
C CYS A 28 -12.36 13.33 -7.55
N PHE A 29 -13.59 13.38 -7.04
CA PHE A 29 -14.76 13.03 -7.87
C PHE A 29 -15.10 14.10 -8.91
N THR A 30 -14.84 15.39 -8.63
CA THR A 30 -15.11 16.48 -9.59
C THR A 30 -14.24 16.35 -10.83
N THR A 31 -12.93 16.24 -10.64
CA THR A 31 -11.96 16.23 -11.75
C THR A 31 -11.61 14.81 -12.23
N GLN A 32 -12.13 13.79 -11.54
CA GLN A 32 -11.91 12.37 -11.80
C GLN A 32 -10.41 11.99 -11.86
N THR A 33 -9.60 12.64 -11.03
CA THR A 33 -8.14 12.54 -11.05
C THR A 33 -7.59 12.23 -9.66
N ILE A 34 -6.45 11.51 -9.62
CA ILE A 34 -5.70 11.28 -8.37
C ILE A 34 -4.81 12.49 -8.10
N TYR A 35 -4.88 13.03 -6.89
CA TYR A 35 -3.95 14.01 -6.37
C TYR A 35 -3.13 13.39 -5.26
N PHE A 36 -1.90 13.87 -5.12
CA PHE A 36 -1.13 13.66 -3.91
C PHE A 36 -1.11 14.98 -3.15
N SER A 37 -1.66 14.98 -1.93
CA SER A 37 -1.73 16.18 -1.10
C SER A 37 -1.41 15.87 0.36
N SER A 38 -1.11 16.92 1.11
CA SER A 38 -0.87 16.87 2.55
C SER A 38 -1.37 18.16 3.20
N ALA A 39 -1.47 18.20 4.52
CA ALA A 39 -1.84 19.42 5.25
C ALA A 39 -0.93 20.62 4.92
N LYS A 40 0.35 20.37 4.57
CA LYS A 40 1.32 21.42 4.19
C LYS A 40 1.24 21.84 2.72
N SER A 41 0.66 21.00 1.87
CA SER A 41 0.50 21.25 0.44
C SER A 41 -0.85 20.70 -0.01
N PRO A 42 -1.96 21.33 0.40
CA PRO A 42 -3.29 20.87 0.07
C PRO A 42 -3.55 20.98 -1.43
N ALA A 43 -4.30 20.04 -1.99
CA ALA A 43 -4.79 20.17 -3.35
C ALA A 43 -5.87 21.28 -3.41
N PRO A 44 -6.04 21.98 -4.54
CA PRO A 44 -7.02 23.08 -4.66
C PRO A 44 -8.46 22.70 -4.26
N GLU A 45 -8.86 21.45 -4.49
CA GLU A 45 -10.20 20.95 -4.16
C GLU A 45 -10.32 20.46 -2.72
N ASP A 46 -9.24 20.45 -1.91
CA ASP A 46 -9.28 19.91 -0.54
C ASP A 46 -10.30 20.69 0.31
N ALA A 47 -10.48 21.99 0.01
CA ALA A 47 -11.47 22.86 0.65
C ALA A 47 -12.93 22.43 0.39
N ASN A 48 -13.20 21.72 -0.71
CA ASN A 48 -14.54 21.32 -1.14
C ASN A 48 -14.91 19.90 -0.65
N ASN A 49 -14.01 19.21 0.07
CA ASN A 49 -14.18 17.85 0.60
C ASN A 49 -14.62 16.79 -0.44
N ASN A 50 -14.46 17.04 -1.74
CA ASN A 50 -14.92 16.11 -2.78
C ASN A 50 -13.87 15.04 -3.12
N TYR A 51 -13.32 14.42 -2.07
CA TYR A 51 -12.24 13.46 -2.16
C TYR A 51 -12.60 12.12 -1.53
N PHE A 52 -12.08 11.08 -2.15
CA PHE A 52 -11.91 9.77 -1.55
C PHE A 52 -10.43 9.53 -1.28
N ASP A 53 -10.11 9.32 -0.02
CA ASP A 53 -8.79 8.92 0.43
C ASP A 53 -8.47 7.51 -0.07
N LEU A 54 -7.50 7.39 -0.98
CA LEU A 54 -7.15 6.06 -1.49
C LEU A 54 -6.53 5.23 -0.36
N PRO A 55 -6.77 3.91 -0.34
CA PRO A 55 -6.08 3.05 0.60
C PRO A 55 -4.57 3.04 0.33
N ALA A 56 -3.81 2.64 1.33
CA ALA A 56 -2.37 2.42 1.23
C ALA A 56 -2.06 0.93 1.41
N LEU A 57 -1.22 0.37 0.54
CA LEU A 57 -0.73 -1.01 0.69
C LEU A 57 0.06 -1.19 1.99
N ASN A 58 0.95 -0.25 2.28
CA ASN A 58 1.74 -0.19 3.50
C ASN A 58 1.86 1.27 3.95
N ALA A 59 0.84 1.75 4.68
CA ALA A 59 0.86 3.12 5.20
C ALA A 59 2.09 3.36 6.09
N ASP A 60 2.65 4.56 6.04
CA ASP A 60 3.82 4.96 6.80
C ASP A 60 3.60 4.73 8.30
N GLY A 61 4.56 4.07 8.94
CA GLY A 61 4.49 3.73 10.35
C GLY A 61 3.54 2.60 10.72
N SER A 62 2.74 2.06 9.79
CA SER A 62 1.75 1.02 10.10
C SER A 62 2.37 -0.34 10.43
N LYS A 63 3.58 -0.63 9.94
CA LYS A 63 4.28 -1.93 10.05
C LYS A 63 3.43 -3.12 9.60
N LYS A 64 2.34 -2.90 8.83
CA LYS A 64 1.39 -3.95 8.46
C LYS A 64 2.05 -4.98 7.55
N LEU A 65 2.79 -4.52 6.54
CA LEU A 65 3.50 -5.40 5.61
C LEU A 65 4.60 -6.18 6.32
N VAL A 66 5.38 -5.52 7.18
CA VAL A 66 6.38 -6.16 8.04
C VAL A 66 5.76 -7.25 8.92
N THR A 67 4.65 -6.96 9.58
CA THR A 67 3.95 -7.93 10.44
C THR A 67 3.42 -9.12 9.64
N ALA A 68 2.87 -8.86 8.46
CA ALA A 68 2.40 -9.90 7.55
C ALA A 68 3.56 -10.79 7.09
N PHE A 69 4.70 -10.21 6.76
CA PHE A 69 5.89 -10.95 6.37
C PHE A 69 6.46 -11.78 7.52
N GLN A 70 6.57 -11.22 8.72
CA GLN A 70 6.99 -11.93 9.92
C GLN A 70 6.12 -13.17 10.20
N ARG A 71 4.80 -13.07 10.00
CA ARG A 71 3.88 -14.21 10.11
C ARG A 71 4.08 -15.21 8.98
N TYR A 72 4.27 -14.70 7.76
CA TYR A 72 4.47 -15.51 6.57
C TYR A 72 5.71 -16.42 6.69
N ILE A 73 6.85 -15.87 7.15
CA ILE A 73 8.08 -16.66 7.29
C ILE A 73 7.99 -17.74 8.37
N LYS A 74 7.00 -17.72 9.28
CA LYS A 74 6.80 -18.79 10.27
C LYS A 74 6.49 -20.16 9.66
N ARG A 75 6.13 -20.19 8.37
CA ARG A 75 5.94 -21.44 7.62
C ARG A 75 7.24 -22.07 7.11
N TRP A 76 8.35 -21.34 7.14
CA TRP A 76 9.65 -21.79 6.66
C TRP A 76 10.40 -22.58 7.73
N PRO A 77 11.44 -23.35 7.35
CA PRO A 77 12.35 -23.96 8.31
C PRO A 77 12.93 -22.95 9.32
N GLU A 78 13.11 -23.35 10.58
CA GLU A 78 13.53 -22.46 11.68
C GLU A 78 14.90 -21.82 11.43
N ASP A 79 15.83 -22.55 10.83
CA ASP A 79 17.14 -22.05 10.42
C ASP A 79 17.01 -20.94 9.37
N ARG A 80 16.11 -21.10 8.40
CA ARG A 80 15.84 -20.07 7.40
C ARG A 80 15.21 -18.83 8.03
N GLN A 81 14.26 -19.01 8.95
CA GLN A 81 13.67 -17.91 9.71
C GLN A 81 14.74 -17.11 10.46
N ALA A 82 15.64 -17.80 11.18
CA ALA A 82 16.70 -17.16 11.95
C ALA A 82 17.66 -16.33 11.05
N ILE A 83 17.94 -16.79 9.82
CA ILE A 83 18.75 -16.03 8.85
C ILE A 83 18.04 -14.72 8.47
N ILE A 84 16.75 -14.77 8.15
CA ILE A 84 15.95 -13.59 7.79
C ILE A 84 15.86 -12.62 8.97
N GLU A 85 15.54 -13.12 10.16
CA GLU A 85 15.44 -12.31 11.38
C GLU A 85 16.78 -11.63 11.70
N LYS A 86 17.90 -12.35 11.62
CA LYS A 86 19.24 -11.77 11.81
C LYS A 86 19.57 -10.69 10.77
N PHE A 87 19.19 -10.92 9.51
CA PHE A 87 19.34 -9.91 8.46
C PHE A 87 18.51 -8.66 8.78
N ALA A 88 17.22 -8.85 9.11
CA ALA A 88 16.29 -7.77 9.39
C ALA A 88 16.71 -6.93 10.60
N LEU A 89 17.25 -7.55 11.65
CA LEU A 89 17.79 -6.84 12.82
C LEU A 89 18.99 -5.96 12.45
N ARG A 90 19.79 -6.35 11.44
CA ARG A 90 20.98 -5.60 11.01
C ARG A 90 20.67 -4.54 9.96
N ARG A 91 19.71 -4.78 9.07
CA ARG A 91 19.49 -4.00 7.84
C ARG A 91 18.09 -3.42 7.70
N GLY A 92 17.17 -3.79 8.60
CA GLY A 92 15.76 -3.40 8.57
C GLY A 92 14.87 -4.47 7.93
N TRP A 93 13.63 -4.53 8.41
CA TRP A 93 12.61 -5.47 7.92
C TRP A 93 12.15 -5.17 6.49
N GLU A 94 12.13 -3.89 6.10
CA GLU A 94 11.77 -3.50 4.73
C GLU A 94 12.72 -4.14 3.71
N LEU A 95 14.04 -4.09 3.97
CA LEU A 95 15.03 -4.72 3.09
C LEU A 95 15.02 -6.25 3.19
N ALA A 96 14.63 -6.81 4.34
CA ALA A 96 14.54 -8.26 4.51
C ALA A 96 13.44 -8.90 3.65
N MET A 97 12.43 -8.12 3.24
CA MET A 97 11.35 -8.55 2.34
C MET A 97 11.75 -8.51 0.85
N GLU A 98 12.93 -7.98 0.53
CA GLU A 98 13.38 -7.78 -0.83
C GLU A 98 14.26 -8.93 -1.34
N LEU A 99 14.39 -9.00 -2.66
CA LEU A 99 15.24 -9.96 -3.36
C LEU A 99 16.73 -9.72 -3.05
N HIS A 100 17.50 -10.79 -2.86
CA HIS A 100 18.92 -10.71 -2.49
C HIS A 100 19.79 -9.97 -3.52
N TYR A 101 19.52 -10.12 -4.83
CA TYR A 101 20.22 -9.36 -5.87
C TYR A 101 19.99 -7.84 -5.77
N GLY A 102 18.86 -7.42 -5.18
CA GLY A 102 18.57 -6.03 -4.85
C GLY A 102 19.14 -5.58 -3.49
N GLY A 103 19.98 -6.41 -2.86
CA GLY A 103 20.50 -6.17 -1.52
C GLY A 103 19.59 -6.64 -0.39
N GLY A 104 18.52 -7.37 -0.69
CA GLY A 104 17.59 -7.96 0.28
C GLY A 104 18.02 -9.32 0.84
N ALA A 105 17.10 -10.03 1.47
CA ALA A 105 17.37 -11.31 2.12
C ALA A 105 16.77 -12.53 1.41
N LEU A 106 15.84 -12.32 0.47
CA LEU A 106 15.08 -13.38 -0.17
C LEU A 106 15.78 -13.97 -1.39
N THR A 107 15.65 -15.27 -1.58
CA THR A 107 15.94 -15.93 -2.87
C THR A 107 14.90 -15.54 -3.93
N ASP A 108 15.16 -15.86 -5.20
CA ASP A 108 14.21 -15.58 -6.28
C ASP A 108 12.84 -16.24 -6.03
N GLN A 109 12.85 -17.50 -5.59
CA GLN A 109 11.62 -18.23 -5.29
C GLN A 109 10.86 -17.62 -4.11
N GLU A 110 11.55 -17.34 -3.01
CA GLU A 110 10.91 -16.76 -1.81
C GLU A 110 10.34 -15.37 -2.09
N SER A 111 11.06 -14.55 -2.86
CA SER A 111 10.61 -13.22 -3.28
C SER A 111 9.39 -13.32 -4.19
N ALA A 112 9.38 -14.26 -5.16
CA ALA A 112 8.23 -14.48 -6.02
C ALA A 112 6.99 -14.96 -5.24
N GLU A 113 7.16 -15.86 -4.27
CA GLU A 113 6.06 -16.31 -3.42
C GLU A 113 5.53 -15.19 -2.52
N TRP A 114 6.41 -14.39 -1.94
CA TRP A 114 6.03 -13.24 -1.12
C TRP A 114 5.29 -12.19 -1.96
N ARG A 115 5.81 -11.84 -3.15
CA ARG A 115 5.17 -10.90 -4.06
C ARG A 115 3.76 -11.31 -4.45
N LYS A 116 3.48 -12.60 -4.67
CA LYS A 116 2.09 -13.06 -4.94
C LYS A 116 1.11 -12.67 -3.84
N ILE A 117 1.53 -12.68 -2.57
CA ILE A 117 0.69 -12.28 -1.44
C ILE A 117 0.48 -10.76 -1.46
N VAL A 118 1.56 -10.00 -1.68
CA VAL A 118 1.53 -8.54 -1.75
C VAL A 118 0.64 -8.08 -2.91
N ASP A 119 0.83 -8.65 -4.10
CA ASP A 119 0.05 -8.36 -5.30
C ASP A 119 -1.42 -8.72 -5.11
N GLY A 120 -1.71 -9.88 -4.48
CA GLY A 120 -3.08 -10.26 -4.14
C GLY A 120 -3.77 -9.24 -3.23
N ARG A 121 -3.04 -8.71 -2.23
CA ARG A 121 -3.56 -7.64 -1.37
C ARG A 121 -3.76 -6.33 -2.15
N LEU A 122 -2.82 -5.98 -3.02
CA LEU A 122 -2.92 -4.78 -3.85
C LEU A 122 -4.13 -4.85 -4.78
N THR A 123 -4.37 -5.99 -5.44
CA THR A 123 -5.56 -6.22 -6.25
C THR A 123 -6.85 -6.05 -5.46
N GLN A 124 -6.92 -6.57 -4.22
CA GLN A 124 -8.10 -6.38 -3.36
C GLN A 124 -8.34 -4.90 -3.04
N LEU A 125 -7.28 -4.15 -2.71
CA LEU A 125 -7.38 -2.72 -2.41
C LEU A 125 -7.83 -1.91 -3.63
N VAL A 126 -7.29 -2.22 -4.81
CA VAL A 126 -7.70 -1.59 -6.07
C VAL A 126 -9.16 -1.87 -6.37
N ALA A 127 -9.61 -3.13 -6.22
CA ALA A 127 -11.01 -3.49 -6.43
C ALA A 127 -11.95 -2.77 -5.46
N ALA A 128 -11.56 -2.64 -4.19
CA ALA A 128 -12.32 -1.89 -3.19
C ALA A 128 -12.40 -0.39 -3.53
N ALA A 129 -11.26 0.23 -3.87
CA ALA A 129 -11.21 1.63 -4.29
C ALA A 129 -12.06 1.88 -5.54
N ARG A 130 -12.01 0.96 -6.52
CA ARG A 130 -12.80 1.01 -7.75
C ARG A 130 -14.30 1.04 -7.47
N ARG A 131 -14.78 0.10 -6.65
CA ARG A 131 -16.18 0.02 -6.25
C ARG A 131 -16.64 1.32 -5.59
N TYR A 132 -15.81 1.90 -4.74
CA TYR A 132 -16.13 3.15 -4.07
C TYR A 132 -16.19 4.35 -5.05
N ILE A 133 -15.24 4.42 -5.99
CA ILE A 133 -15.22 5.44 -7.04
C ILE A 133 -16.47 5.35 -7.91
N GLU A 134 -16.88 4.14 -8.29
CA GLU A 134 -18.06 3.89 -9.13
C GLU A 134 -19.37 4.15 -8.39
N ALA A 135 -19.43 3.87 -7.08
CA ALA A 135 -20.61 4.13 -6.25
C ALA A 135 -20.81 5.63 -5.95
N GLY A 136 -19.73 6.42 -6.02
CA GLY A 136 -19.76 7.87 -5.81
C GLY A 136 -19.79 8.27 -4.33
N PRO A 137 -19.63 9.58 -4.03
CA PRO A 137 -19.43 10.09 -2.67
C PRO A 137 -20.64 9.87 -1.74
N GLY A 138 -21.84 9.60 -2.28
CA GLY A 138 -23.07 9.37 -1.50
C GLY A 138 -23.26 7.93 -0.99
N ALA A 139 -22.68 6.92 -1.66
CA ALA A 139 -22.81 5.50 -1.29
C ALA A 139 -21.73 5.02 -0.31
N ALA A 140 -20.79 5.91 0.00
CA ALA A 140 -19.59 5.71 0.79
C ALA A 140 -19.77 5.29 2.25
N LYS A 141 -20.86 5.73 2.90
CA LYS A 141 -21.02 5.61 4.36
C LYS A 141 -21.34 4.19 4.84
N GLU A 142 -21.75 3.28 3.97
CA GLU A 142 -22.23 1.94 4.35
C GLU A 142 -21.22 0.80 4.08
N ILE A 143 -20.09 1.06 3.42
CA ILE A 143 -19.18 0.01 2.92
C ILE A 143 -17.92 -0.18 3.81
N ILE A 144 -17.72 0.68 4.83
CA ILE A 144 -16.48 0.73 5.63
C ILE A 144 -16.74 0.48 7.14
N GLU A 145 -17.94 0.04 7.55
CA GLU A 145 -18.15 -0.52 8.90
C GLU A 145 -18.02 -2.05 8.92
#